data_AF-A0A2N0V5K5-F1
#
_entry.id   AF-A0A2N0V5K5-F1
#
_cell.length_a   1.000
_cell.length_b   1.000
_cell.length_c   1.000
_cell.angle_alpha   90.00
_cell.angle_beta   90.00
_cell.angle_gamma   90.00
#
_symmetry.space_group_name_H-M   'P 1'
#
loop_
_entity.id
_entity.type
_entity.pdbx_description
1 polymer ?
#
loop_
_entity_poly.entity_id
_entity_poly.type
_entity_poly.pdbx_seq_one_letter_code
_entity_poly.pdbx_strand_id
1 'polypeptide(L)'
;SEVELALKAADALSAKGKKIRVVSLPSTNVFEAQDQAYKDSVLPPSVTQRVVVEAGVTDGWWKYAGSAGRVVGLDRFGESAPAGQLFKEFGFTVDNVVANVEA
;
A
#
# COMPACT_ATOMS: atom_id res chain seq x y z
N SER A 1 -6.25 -7.44 -5.34
CA SER A 1 -7.33 -7.51 -4.34
C SER A 1 -7.25 -6.37 -3.32
N GLU A 2 -6.09 -5.75 -3.16
CA GLU A 2 -5.74 -4.86 -2.06
C GLU A 2 -6.06 -3.39 -2.37
N VAL A 3 -6.37 -3.06 -3.62
CA VAL A 3 -6.83 -1.72 -4.00
C VAL A 3 -8.12 -1.36 -3.27
N GLU A 4 -9.06 -2.31 -3.11
CA GLU A 4 -10.28 -2.07 -2.32
C GLU A 4 -9.96 -1.78 -0.85
N LEU A 5 -8.98 -2.48 -0.28
CA LEU A 5 -8.52 -2.27 1.08
C LEU A 5 -7.89 -0.87 1.23
N ALA A 6 -7.08 -0.44 0.26
CA ALA A 6 -6.49 0.89 0.24
C ALA A 6 -7.55 2.01 0.09
N LEU A 7 -8.58 1.80 -0.74
CA LEU A 7 -9.70 2.73 -0.88
C LEU A 7 -10.46 2.89 0.44
N LYS A 8 -10.82 1.79 1.12
CA LYS A 8 -11.51 1.85 2.42
C LYS A 8 -10.68 2.54 3.50
N ALA A 9 -9.36 2.32 3.52
CA ALA A 9 -8.46 3.01 4.43
C ALA A 9 -8.39 4.51 4.11
N ALA A 10 -8.34 4.88 2.82
CA ALA A 10 -8.36 6.26 2.38
C ALA A 10 -9.65 6.97 2.81
N ASP A 11 -10.82 6.33 2.64
CA ASP A 11 -12.11 6.86 3.08
C ASP A 11 -12.12 7.14 4.59
N ALA A 12 -11.64 6.18 5.40
CA ALA A 12 -11.55 6.33 6.85
C ALA A 12 -10.61 7.48 7.27
N LEU A 13 -9.47 7.62 6.61
CA LEU A 13 -8.49 8.69 6.88
C LEU A 13 -9.01 10.06 6.39
N SER A 14 -9.71 10.09 5.27
CA SER A 14 -10.34 11.31 4.75
C SER A 14 -11.49 11.79 5.62
N ALA A 15 -12.24 10.89 6.25
CA ALA A 15 -13.22 11.25 7.28
C ALA A 15 -12.56 11.92 8.52
N LYS A 16 -11.28 11.65 8.77
CA LYS A 16 -10.46 12.33 9.81
C LYS A 16 -9.75 13.60 9.30
N GLY A 17 -10.06 14.05 8.08
CA GLY A 17 -9.48 15.26 7.49
C GLY A 17 -8.12 15.08 6.80
N LYS A 18 -7.61 13.84 6.66
CA LYS A 18 -6.37 13.59 5.91
C LYS A 18 -6.63 13.58 4.40
N LYS A 19 -5.72 14.19 3.63
CA LYS A 19 -5.73 14.14 2.16
C LYS A 19 -4.94 12.93 1.69
N ILE A 20 -5.63 11.89 1.24
CA ILE A 20 -5.02 10.63 0.79
C ILE A 20 -5.13 10.51 -0.73
N ARG A 21 -4.05 10.04 -1.37
CA ARG A 21 -4.06 9.61 -2.76
C ARG A 21 -3.91 8.09 -2.80
N VAL A 22 -4.84 7.41 -3.45
CA VAL A 22 -4.73 5.98 -3.74
C VAL A 22 -4.18 5.81 -5.16
N VAL A 23 -3.13 5.00 -5.29
CA VAL A 23 -2.51 4.66 -6.58
C VAL A 23 -2.62 3.15 -6.76
N SER A 24 -3.19 2.73 -7.89
CA SER A 24 -3.14 1.33 -8.32
C SER A 24 -1.91 1.15 -9.22
N LEU A 25 -1.04 0.19 -8.87
CA LEU A 25 0.19 -0.11 -9.60
C LEU A 25 0.15 -1.55 -10.19
N PRO A 26 -0.69 -1.83 -11.20
CA PRO A 26 -0.94 -3.18 -11.69
C PRO A 26 0.26 -3.84 -12.39
N SER A 27 1.21 -3.03 -12.86
CA SER A 27 2.46 -3.52 -13.45
C SER A 27 3.59 -2.52 -13.16
N THR A 28 4.49 -2.94 -12.28
CA THR A 28 5.71 -2.20 -11.94
C THR A 28 6.59 -2.01 -13.16
N ASN A 29 6.74 -3.02 -14.02
CA ASN A 29 7.53 -2.93 -15.25
C ASN A 29 7.01 -1.86 -16.22
N VAL A 30 5.69 -1.80 -16.41
CA VAL A 30 5.07 -0.78 -17.28
C VAL A 30 5.22 0.61 -16.68
N PHE A 31 5.03 0.75 -15.36
CA PHE A 31 5.23 2.02 -14.66
C PHE A 31 6.67 2.52 -14.76
N GLU A 32 7.65 1.63 -14.59
CA GLU A 32 9.07 1.97 -14.64
C GLU A 32 9.53 2.40 -16.04
N ALA A 33 8.93 1.83 -17.07
CA ALA A 33 9.17 2.20 -18.47
C ALA A 33 8.63 3.58 -18.85
N GLN A 34 7.81 4.22 -18.00
CA GLN A 34 7.32 5.58 -18.22
C GLN A 34 8.43 6.61 -17.98
N ASP A 35 8.26 7.79 -18.58
CA ASP A 35 9.15 8.93 -18.33
C ASP A 35 9.07 9.41 -16.87
N GLN A 36 10.09 10.17 -16.45
CA GLN A 36 10.17 10.65 -15.07
C GLN A 36 9.03 11.60 -14.70
N ALA A 37 8.57 12.42 -15.65
CA ALA A 37 7.50 13.38 -15.40
C ALA A 37 6.18 12.66 -15.07
N TYR A 38 5.87 11.57 -15.77
CA TYR A 38 4.73 10.71 -15.46
C TYR A 38 4.90 10.04 -14.09
N LYS A 39 6.05 9.44 -13.82
CA LYS A 39 6.32 8.78 -12.52
C LYS A 39 6.16 9.75 -11.35
N ASP A 40 6.68 10.96 -11.48
CA ASP A 40 6.55 12.02 -10.47
C ASP A 40 5.11 12.55 -10.35
N SER A 41 4.34 12.54 -11.43
CA SER A 41 2.91 12.91 -11.38
C SER A 41 2.08 11.92 -10.55
N VAL A 42 2.43 10.63 -10.62
CA VAL A 42 1.75 9.54 -9.88
C VAL A 42 2.26 9.44 -8.45
N LEU A 43 3.59 9.40 -8.27
CA LEU A 43 4.30 9.29 -6.98
C LEU A 43 5.19 10.51 -6.73
N PRO A 44 4.62 11.68 -6.34
CA PRO A 44 5.38 12.92 -6.16
C PRO A 44 6.57 12.73 -5.20
N PRO A 45 7.79 13.11 -5.58
CA PRO A 45 8.98 12.98 -4.72
C PRO A 45 8.86 13.74 -3.39
N SER A 46 8.06 14.82 -3.37
CA SER A 46 7.78 15.61 -2.17
C SER A 46 6.88 14.89 -1.15
N VAL A 47 6.18 13.83 -1.56
CA VAL A 47 5.33 13.00 -0.68
C VAL A 47 6.11 11.76 -0.28
N THR A 48 6.70 11.80 0.91
CA THR A 48 7.55 10.72 1.46
C THR A 48 6.79 9.75 2.36
N GLN A 49 5.64 10.18 2.92
CA GLN A 49 4.75 9.35 3.72
C GLN A 49 3.90 8.47 2.81
N ARG A 50 4.42 7.27 2.51
CA ARG A 50 3.80 6.31 1.59
C ARG A 50 3.57 4.98 2.30
N VAL A 51 2.38 4.42 2.11
CA VAL A 51 2.06 3.05 2.55
C VAL A 51 1.74 2.22 1.32
N VAL A 52 2.48 1.13 1.13
CA VAL A 52 2.24 0.14 0.08
C VAL A 52 1.50 -1.05 0.68
N VAL A 53 0.55 -1.62 -0.05
CA VAL A 53 -0.23 -2.77 0.40
C VAL A 53 -0.30 -3.82 -0.70
N GLU A 54 0.27 -5.01 -0.45
CA GLU A 54 0.17 -6.17 -1.34
C GLU A 54 0.15 -7.46 -0.52
N ALA A 55 -0.73 -8.40 -0.87
CA ALA A 55 -0.74 -9.74 -0.28
C ALA A 55 0.39 -10.62 -0.84
N GLY A 56 1.64 -10.20 -0.62
CA GLY A 56 2.86 -10.80 -1.15
C GLY A 56 4.12 -10.27 -0.45
N VAL A 57 5.29 -10.72 -0.91
CA VAL A 57 6.59 -10.37 -0.34
C VAL A 57 6.89 -8.86 -0.46
N THR A 58 7.53 -8.29 0.55
CA THR A 58 7.71 -6.84 0.67
C THR A 58 8.94 -6.27 -0.05
N ASP A 59 9.96 -7.09 -0.33
CA ASP A 59 11.27 -6.65 -0.82
C ASP A 59 11.22 -5.66 -2.00
N GLY A 60 10.42 -5.98 -3.02
CA GLY A 60 10.30 -5.15 -4.23
C GLY A 60 9.59 -3.81 -4.00
N TRP A 61 8.81 -3.69 -2.93
CA TRP A 61 7.94 -2.55 -2.67
C TRP A 61 8.65 -1.38 -1.98
N TRP A 62 9.77 -1.64 -1.30
CA TRP A 62 10.57 -0.60 -0.67
C TRP A 62 11.09 0.45 -1.65
N LYS A 63 11.25 0.08 -2.94
CA LYS A 63 11.55 1.02 -4.03
C LYS A 63 10.50 2.14 -4.15
N TYR A 64 9.22 1.83 -3.95
CA TYR A 64 8.12 2.79 -4.12
C TYR A 64 7.73 3.46 -2.80
N ALA A 65 7.80 2.71 -1.69
CA ALA A 65 7.54 3.23 -0.35
C ALA A 65 8.58 4.27 0.07
N GLY A 66 9.86 4.07 -0.28
CA GLY A 66 10.97 4.92 0.14
C GLY A 66 11.33 4.74 1.62
N SER A 67 12.35 5.45 2.08
CA SER A 67 12.93 5.30 3.43
C SER A 67 12.01 5.73 4.57
N ALA A 68 11.06 6.64 4.30
CA ALA A 68 10.06 7.08 5.27
C ALA A 68 8.75 6.29 5.16
N GLY A 69 8.61 5.42 4.16
CA GLY A 69 7.39 4.68 3.89
C GLY A 69 7.21 3.45 4.79
N ARG A 70 6.10 2.74 4.54
CA ARG A 70 5.75 1.45 5.16
C ARG A 70 5.23 0.50 4.08
N VAL A 71 5.36 -0.79 4.32
CA VAL A 71 4.82 -1.85 3.45
C VAL A 71 4.00 -2.81 4.30
N VAL A 72 2.73 -2.99 3.94
CA VAL A 72 1.84 -4.04 4.46
C VAL A 72 1.90 -5.20 3.47
N GLY A 73 2.63 -6.24 3.83
CA GLY A 73 2.78 -7.46 3.03
C GLY A 73 3.02 -8.70 3.87
N LEU A 74 3.43 -9.80 3.23
CA LEU A 74 3.59 -11.11 3.85
C LEU A 74 4.93 -11.75 3.44
N ASP A 75 5.88 -11.74 4.38
CA ASP A 75 7.25 -12.27 4.19
C ASP A 75 7.45 -13.67 4.77
N ARG A 76 6.36 -14.44 4.88
CA ARG A 76 6.36 -15.82 5.36
C ARG A 76 5.34 -16.66 4.58
N PHE A 77 5.38 -17.97 4.79
CA PHE A 77 4.33 -18.85 4.29
C PHE A 77 2.96 -18.53 4.90
N GLY A 78 1.91 -18.88 4.14
CA GLY A 78 0.52 -18.80 4.60
C GLY A 78 0.14 -19.95 5.54
N GLU A 79 -1.15 -20.03 5.86
CA GLU A 79 -1.73 -21.03 6.75
C GLU A 79 -2.99 -21.62 6.13
N SER A 80 -3.47 -22.76 6.65
CA SER A 80 -4.72 -23.38 6.21
C SER A 80 -5.91 -22.86 7.02
N ALA A 81 -6.62 -21.86 6.50
CA ALA A 81 -7.86 -21.34 7.08
C ALA A 81 -8.69 -20.56 6.03
N PRO A 82 -9.94 -20.17 6.32
CA PRO A 82 -10.73 -19.32 5.44
C PRO A 82 -10.03 -17.97 5.16
N ALA A 83 -10.08 -17.50 3.90
CA ALA A 83 -9.37 -16.30 3.46
C ALA A 83 -9.62 -15.07 4.35
N GLY A 84 -10.86 -14.81 4.76
CA GLY A 84 -11.18 -13.67 5.64
C GLY A 84 -10.48 -13.72 7.00
N GLN A 85 -10.26 -14.91 7.56
CA GLN A 85 -9.49 -15.08 8.80
C GLN A 85 -8.00 -14.85 8.55
N LEU A 86 -7.46 -15.39 7.46
CA LEU A 86 -6.06 -15.21 7.07
C LEU A 86 -5.73 -13.74 6.77
N PHE A 87 -6.60 -13.02 6.09
CA PHE A 87 -6.42 -11.58 5.83
C PHE A 87 -6.33 -10.79 7.13
N LYS A 88 -7.18 -11.12 8.12
CA LYS A 88 -7.12 -10.49 9.45
C LYS A 88 -5.83 -10.85 10.18
N GLU A 89 -5.46 -12.13 10.20
CA GLU A 89 -4.26 -12.64 10.86
C GLU A 89 -2.98 -12.04 10.27
N PHE A 90 -2.92 -11.91 8.95
CA PHE A 90 -1.76 -11.36 8.23
C PHE A 90 -1.77 -9.83 8.15
N GLY A 91 -2.73 -9.15 8.80
CA GLY A 91 -2.76 -7.69 8.88
C GLY A 91 -3.28 -6.98 7.62
N PHE A 92 -3.90 -7.68 6.67
CA PHE A 92 -4.61 -7.08 5.53
C PHE A 92 -5.99 -6.55 5.94
N THR A 93 -5.98 -5.55 6.82
CA THR A 93 -7.18 -4.93 7.38
C THR A 93 -7.14 -3.41 7.21
N VAL A 94 -8.33 -2.79 7.16
CA VAL A 94 -8.46 -1.33 7.05
C VAL A 94 -7.75 -0.66 8.23
N ASP A 95 -7.97 -1.16 9.43
CA ASP A 95 -7.39 -0.58 10.65
C ASP A 95 -5.85 -0.63 10.64
N ASN A 96 -5.24 -1.73 10.18
CA ASN A 96 -3.79 -1.83 10.08
C ASN A 96 -3.22 -0.87 9.02
N VAL A 97 -3.88 -0.70 7.88
CA VAL A 97 -3.45 0.27 6.86
C VAL A 97 -3.57 1.70 7.39
N VAL A 98 -4.68 2.03 8.07
CA VAL A 98 -4.88 3.33 8.75
C VAL A 98 -3.76 3.60 9.76
N ALA A 99 -3.45 2.61 10.61
CA ALA A 99 -2.38 2.72 11.60
C ALA A 99 -1.01 3.00 10.96
N ASN A 100 -0.68 2.33 9.85
CA ASN A 100 0.57 2.58 9.13
C ASN A 100 0.65 3.97 8.47
N VAL A 101 -0.49 4.62 8.18
CA VAL A 101 -0.53 6.01 7.68
C VAL A 101 -0.49 7.03 8.83
N GLU A 102 -0.82 6.62 10.05
CA GLU A 102 -0.85 7.48 11.24
C GLU A 102 0.41 7.41 12.11
N ALA A 103 1.24 6.37 11.94
CA ALA A 103 2.51 6.15 12.64
C ALA A 103 3.64 7.06 12.15
#